data_AF-A0A965LIY4-F1
#
_entry.id   AF-A0A965LIY4-F1
#
_cell.length_a   1.000
_cell.length_b   1.000
_cell.length_c   1.000
_cell.angle_alpha   90.00
_cell.angle_beta   90.00
_cell.angle_gamma   90.00
#
_symmetry.space_group_name_H-M   'P 1'
#
loop_
_entity.id
_entity.type
_entity.pdbx_description
1 polymer ?
#
loop_
_entity_poly.entity_id
_entity_poly.type
_entity_poly.pdbx_seq_one_letter_code
_entity_poly.pdbx_strand_id
1 'polypeptide(L)'
;MLIAVTFPAFSFAPGVFLGIFFLVLAIRGSGFFKGFALGSLAGMAFYGLVLKWLTTYLGLLPWLALSIAEGLIFGVAVGVMAVVWKWLANLNLGKAKSFVIAFAIATVYTAREYVAGQFPFGGLPWARGGLSQVENHLAKWVWAVDIAGLTFLIAFVSALIALKFLNPLPQGSGLYL
;
A
#
# COMPACT_ATOMS: atom_id res chain seq x y z
N MET A 1 4.04 -9.63 0.70
CA MET A 1 3.72 -11.00 1.16
C MET A 1 2.51 -11.04 2.08
N LEU A 2 2.53 -10.37 3.24
CA LEU A 2 1.42 -10.42 4.20
C LEU A 2 0.07 -9.94 3.65
N ILE A 3 0.08 -8.98 2.72
CA ILE A 3 -1.16 -8.55 2.04
C ILE A 3 -1.77 -9.72 1.23
N ALA A 4 -0.95 -10.57 0.62
CA ALA A 4 -1.41 -11.69 -0.21
C ALA A 4 -2.17 -12.75 0.59
N VAL A 5 -1.80 -12.97 1.86
CA VAL A 5 -2.49 -13.95 2.72
C VAL A 5 -3.88 -13.51 3.17
N THR A 6 -4.29 -12.30 2.82
CA THR A 6 -5.66 -11.82 3.05
C THR A 6 -6.64 -12.35 2.01
N PHE A 7 -6.14 -12.77 0.84
CA PHE A 7 -6.97 -13.22 -0.28
C PHE A 7 -7.39 -14.70 -0.10
N PRO A 8 -8.41 -15.17 -0.83
CA PRO A 8 -9.15 -16.41 -0.52
C PRO A 8 -8.32 -17.68 -0.35
N ALA A 9 -7.10 -17.73 -0.90
CA ALA A 9 -6.19 -18.85 -0.68
C ALA A 9 -5.81 -19.06 0.80
N PHE A 10 -5.86 -18.01 1.62
CA PHE A 10 -5.44 -18.04 3.02
C PHE A 10 -6.46 -17.37 3.98
N SER A 11 -7.34 -16.49 3.49
CA SER A 11 -8.42 -15.81 4.23
C SER A 11 -8.00 -15.19 5.58
N PHE A 12 -6.74 -14.74 5.70
CA PHE A 12 -6.24 -14.10 6.92
C PHE A 12 -6.44 -12.58 6.87
N ALA A 13 -7.62 -12.14 7.29
CA ALA A 13 -8.07 -10.74 7.26
C ALA A 13 -7.06 -9.70 7.77
N PRO A 14 -6.32 -9.93 8.89
CA PRO A 14 -5.36 -8.96 9.40
C PRO A 14 -4.11 -8.79 8.51
N GLY A 15 -3.90 -9.68 7.53
CA GLY A 15 -2.73 -9.67 6.65
C GLY A 15 -2.52 -8.35 5.91
N VAL A 16 -3.61 -7.72 5.44
CA VAL A 16 -3.55 -6.42 4.77
C VAL A 16 -3.07 -5.33 5.73
N PHE A 17 -3.55 -5.35 6.98
CA PHE A 17 -3.19 -4.35 7.98
C PHE A 17 -1.71 -4.46 8.34
N LEU A 18 -1.25 -5.69 8.60
CA LEU A 18 0.15 -5.98 8.93
C LEU A 18 1.07 -5.69 7.75
N GLY A 19 0.66 -6.05 6.53
CA GLY A 19 1.44 -5.79 5.33
C GLY A 19 1.68 -4.31 5.10
N ILE A 20 0.65 -3.48 5.25
CA ILE A 20 0.78 -2.01 5.14
C ILE A 20 1.60 -1.45 6.31
N PHE A 21 1.39 -1.96 7.54
CA PHE A 21 2.18 -1.56 8.71
C PHE A 21 3.69 -1.76 8.47
N PHE A 22 4.11 -2.96 8.06
CA PHE A 22 5.52 -3.24 7.79
C PHE A 22 6.05 -2.48 6.57
N LEU A 23 5.22 -2.25 5.55
CA LEU A 23 5.59 -1.42 4.40
C LEU A 23 5.91 0.02 4.84
N VAL A 24 5.09 0.61 5.70
CA VAL A 24 5.33 1.94 6.28
C VAL A 24 6.61 1.91 7.11
N LEU A 25 6.81 0.93 7.99
CA LEU A 25 8.07 0.81 8.74
C LEU A 25 9.30 0.77 7.83
N ALA A 26 9.24 0.01 6.73
CA ALA A 26 10.35 -0.19 5.80
C ALA A 26 10.76 1.07 5.04
N ILE A 27 9.82 1.99 4.76
CA ILE A 27 10.12 3.23 4.03
C ILE A 27 10.54 4.40 4.95
N ARG A 28 10.65 4.18 6.26
CA ARG A 28 11.08 5.22 7.21
C ARG A 28 12.43 5.82 6.80
N GLY A 29 12.47 7.14 6.62
CA GLY A 29 13.69 7.87 6.26
C GLY A 29 14.25 7.54 4.87
N SER A 30 13.50 6.81 4.05
CA SER A 30 13.89 6.49 2.68
C SER A 30 13.54 7.65 1.72
N GLY A 31 14.29 7.75 0.63
CA GLY A 31 13.96 8.64 -0.50
C GLY A 31 13.18 7.89 -1.59
N PHE A 32 12.77 8.61 -2.63
CA PHE A 32 11.98 8.05 -3.74
C PHE A 32 12.52 6.73 -4.27
N PHE A 33 13.80 6.67 -4.67
CA PHE A 33 14.38 5.47 -5.30
C PHE A 33 14.43 4.25 -4.38
N LYS A 34 14.74 4.44 -3.09
CA LYS A 34 14.74 3.34 -2.11
C LYS A 34 13.31 2.85 -1.86
N GLY A 35 12.35 3.76 -1.69
CA GLY A 35 10.94 3.42 -1.57
C GLY A 35 10.42 2.72 -2.83
N PHE A 36 10.81 3.18 -4.01
CA PHE A 36 10.43 2.59 -5.30
C PHE A 36 10.96 1.17 -5.46
N ALA A 37 12.23 0.91 -5.15
CA ALA A 37 12.80 -0.43 -5.23
C ALA A 37 12.11 -1.40 -4.26
N LEU A 38 11.94 -0.97 -3.00
CA LEU A 38 11.24 -1.76 -1.98
C LEU A 38 9.79 -2.05 -2.37
N GLY A 39 9.06 -1.03 -2.81
CA GLY A 39 7.68 -1.15 -3.25
C GLY A 39 7.53 -1.99 -4.50
N SER A 40 8.45 -1.89 -5.45
CA SER A 40 8.46 -2.72 -6.67
C SER A 40 8.63 -4.19 -6.32
N LEU A 41 9.64 -4.53 -5.50
CA LEU A 41 9.86 -5.91 -5.05
C LEU A 41 8.66 -6.43 -4.25
N ALA A 42 8.14 -5.63 -3.32
CA ALA A 42 6.97 -6.01 -2.52
C ALA A 42 5.72 -6.21 -3.38
N GLY A 43 5.49 -5.34 -4.36
CA GLY A 43 4.39 -5.37 -5.30
C GLY A 43 4.47 -6.54 -6.26
N MET A 44 5.61 -6.75 -6.92
CA MET A 44 5.83 -7.89 -7.83
C MET A 44 5.60 -9.22 -7.11
N ALA A 45 6.12 -9.36 -5.90
CA ALA A 45 5.92 -10.56 -5.13
C ALA A 45 4.43 -10.69 -4.71
N PHE A 46 3.77 -9.61 -4.29
CA PHE A 46 2.36 -9.61 -3.93
C PHE A 46 1.46 -10.05 -5.09
N TYR A 47 1.58 -9.39 -6.25
CA TYR A 47 0.79 -9.71 -7.43
C TYR A 47 1.18 -11.08 -8.01
N GLY A 48 2.45 -11.45 -7.99
CA GLY A 48 2.88 -12.79 -8.39
C GLY A 48 2.18 -13.90 -7.59
N LEU A 49 2.03 -13.72 -6.27
CA LEU A 49 1.30 -14.67 -5.44
C LEU A 49 -0.22 -14.61 -5.65
N VAL A 50 -0.82 -13.42 -5.58
CA VAL A 50 -2.28 -13.25 -5.66
C VAL A 50 -2.83 -13.64 -7.03
N LEU A 51 -2.06 -13.39 -8.10
CA LEU A 51 -2.45 -13.66 -9.48
C LEU A 51 -1.96 -15.00 -10.00
N LYS A 52 -1.37 -15.87 -9.16
CA LYS A 52 -0.84 -17.16 -9.60
C LYS A 52 -1.86 -17.98 -10.39
N TRP A 53 -3.15 -17.88 -10.06
CA TRP A 53 -4.23 -18.57 -10.77
C TRP A 53 -4.35 -18.16 -12.25
N LEU A 54 -3.86 -16.97 -12.65
CA LEU A 54 -3.86 -16.55 -14.05
C LEU A 54 -2.95 -17.41 -14.93
N THR A 55 -1.95 -18.10 -14.37
CA THR A 55 -1.06 -18.95 -15.17
C THR A 55 -1.82 -20.13 -15.78
N THR A 56 -2.90 -20.58 -15.16
CA THR A 56 -3.78 -21.64 -15.70
C THR A 56 -4.49 -21.21 -16.98
N TYR A 57 -4.80 -19.91 -17.13
CA TYR A 57 -5.62 -19.39 -18.24
C TYR A 57 -4.82 -18.62 -19.29
N LEU A 58 -3.78 -17.89 -18.86
CA LEU A 58 -2.99 -17.00 -19.71
C LEU A 58 -1.54 -17.50 -19.93
N GLY A 59 -1.09 -18.48 -19.15
CA GLY A 59 0.29 -18.94 -19.16
C GLY A 59 1.25 -18.05 -18.36
N LEU A 60 2.54 -18.41 -18.37
CA LEU A 60 3.56 -17.79 -17.53
C LEU A 60 3.92 -16.37 -17.98
N LEU A 61 4.00 -16.14 -19.30
CA LEU A 61 4.50 -14.88 -19.85
C LEU A 61 3.56 -13.69 -19.55
N PRO A 62 2.23 -13.77 -19.77
CA PRO A 62 1.32 -12.69 -19.39
C PRO A 62 1.25 -12.47 -17.88
N TRP A 63 1.28 -13.54 -17.08
CA TRP A 63 1.30 -13.43 -15.60
C TRP A 63 2.53 -12.67 -15.11
N LEU A 64 3.72 -12.97 -15.67
CA LEU A 64 4.96 -12.32 -15.29
C LEU A 64 4.94 -10.84 -15.70
N ALA A 65 4.54 -10.54 -16.93
CA ALA A 65 4.43 -9.18 -17.43
C ALA A 65 3.46 -8.33 -16.58
N LEU A 66 2.30 -8.90 -16.24
CA LEU A 66 1.31 -8.23 -15.40
C LEU A 66 1.83 -8.01 -13.97
N SER A 67 2.45 -9.02 -13.37
CA SER A 67 3.02 -8.90 -12.02
C SER A 67 4.13 -7.85 -11.95
N ILE A 68 4.94 -7.72 -13.01
CA ILE A 68 5.95 -6.67 -13.14
C ILE A 68 5.29 -5.31 -13.27
N ALA A 69 4.33 -5.14 -14.19
CA ALA A 69 3.66 -3.86 -14.42
C ALA A 69 2.97 -3.34 -13.15
N GLU A 70 2.14 -4.18 -12.52
CA GLU A 70 1.46 -3.88 -11.27
C GLU A 70 2.44 -3.64 -10.11
N GLY A 71 3.52 -4.42 -10.06
CA GLY A 71 4.61 -4.22 -9.11
C GLY A 71 5.28 -2.86 -9.25
N LEU A 72 5.55 -2.40 -10.47
CA LEU A 72 6.13 -1.08 -10.73
C LEU A 72 5.17 0.06 -10.32
N ILE A 73 3.86 -0.06 -10.59
CA ILE A 73 2.85 0.91 -10.12
C ILE A 73 2.84 0.99 -8.59
N PHE A 74 2.88 -0.18 -7.93
CA PHE A 74 3.03 -0.25 -6.47
C PHE A 74 4.32 0.43 -6.01
N GLY A 75 5.44 0.16 -6.69
CA GLY A 75 6.73 0.80 -6.45
C GLY A 75 6.67 2.32 -6.51
N VAL A 76 6.08 2.88 -7.57
CA VAL A 76 5.93 4.35 -7.71
C VAL A 76 5.16 4.92 -6.52
N ALA A 77 4.04 4.29 -6.13
CA ALA A 77 3.25 4.74 -5.00
C ALA A 77 4.04 4.73 -3.68
N VAL A 78 4.82 3.68 -3.44
CA VAL A 78 5.66 3.57 -2.24
C VAL A 78 6.81 4.58 -2.25
N GLY A 79 7.40 4.84 -3.42
CA GLY A 79 8.38 5.92 -3.61
C GLY A 79 7.79 7.29 -3.29
N VAL A 80 6.57 7.57 -3.77
CA VAL A 80 5.83 8.80 -3.46
C VAL A 80 5.51 8.89 -1.97
N MET A 81 5.04 7.80 -1.34
CA MET A 81 4.78 7.74 0.10
C MET A 81 6.04 8.10 0.91
N ALA A 82 7.21 7.58 0.53
CA ALA A 82 8.47 7.88 1.20
C ALA A 82 8.83 9.38 1.13
N VAL A 83 8.69 9.99 -0.05
CA VAL A 83 8.95 11.43 -0.24
C VAL A 83 7.94 12.28 0.53
N VAL A 84 6.65 11.97 0.42
CA VAL A 84 5.57 12.70 1.09
C VAL A 84 5.73 12.63 2.60
N TRP A 85 6.04 11.45 3.15
CA TRP A 85 6.33 11.33 4.58
C TRP A 85 7.54 12.17 4.96
N LYS A 86 8.68 12.04 4.26
CA LYS A 86 9.88 12.82 4.57
C LYS A 86 9.59 14.33 4.56
N TRP A 87 8.85 14.81 3.57
CA TRP A 87 8.43 16.21 3.46
C TRP A 87 7.54 16.64 4.64
N LEU A 88 6.47 15.89 4.92
CA LEU A 88 5.56 16.18 6.04
C LEU A 88 6.23 16.08 7.42
N ALA A 89 7.21 15.18 7.57
CA ALA A 89 7.97 15.03 8.80
C ALA A 89 8.79 16.28 9.14
N ASN A 90 9.26 17.01 8.12
CA ASN A 90 10.03 18.25 8.26
C ASN A 90 9.14 19.47 8.59
N LEU A 91 7.82 19.40 8.38
CA LEU A 91 6.91 20.49 8.72
C LEU A 91 6.61 20.54 10.22
N ASN A 92 6.34 21.75 10.73
CA ASN A 92 5.91 21.94 12.11
C ASN A 92 4.39 21.78 12.25
N LEU A 93 3.94 20.52 12.36
CA LEU A 93 2.52 20.15 12.46
C LEU A 93 2.06 19.85 13.90
N GLY A 94 2.91 20.11 14.90
CA GLY A 94 2.60 19.83 16.31
C GLY A 94 2.08 18.41 16.56
N LYS A 95 1.03 18.29 17.38
CA LYS A 95 0.38 17.01 17.75
C LYS A 95 -0.33 16.32 16.57
N ALA A 96 -0.67 17.06 15.51
CA ALA A 96 -1.36 16.53 14.34
C ALA A 96 -0.43 15.81 13.35
N LYS A 97 0.90 15.90 13.52
CA LYS A 97 1.90 15.38 12.57
C LYS A 97 1.64 13.92 12.16
N SER A 98 1.47 13.01 13.13
CA SER A 98 1.23 11.59 12.83
C SER A 98 -0.07 11.36 12.07
N PHE A 99 -1.12 12.14 12.38
CA PHE A 99 -2.41 12.03 11.70
C PHE A 99 -2.30 12.47 10.24
N VAL A 100 -1.66 13.62 9.98
CA VAL A 100 -1.48 14.15 8.62
C VAL A 100 -0.63 13.21 7.77
N ILE A 101 0.46 12.66 8.32
CA ILE A 101 1.30 11.69 7.61
C ILE A 101 0.52 10.40 7.31
N ALA A 102 -0.23 9.85 8.28
CA ALA A 102 -1.05 8.66 8.07
C ALA A 102 -2.11 8.88 7.00
N PHE A 103 -2.77 10.05 7.02
CA PHE A 103 -3.76 10.44 6.03
C PHE A 103 -3.15 10.50 4.64
N ALA A 104 -2.01 11.17 4.48
CA ALA A 104 -1.32 11.29 3.19
C ALA A 104 -0.87 9.92 2.65
N ILE A 105 -0.32 9.05 3.53
CA ILE A 105 0.05 7.67 3.18
C ILE A 105 -1.17 6.90 2.67
N ALA A 106 -2.30 6.97 3.40
CA ALA A 106 -3.53 6.29 3.03
C ALA A 106 -4.09 6.79 1.68
N THR A 107 -4.01 8.09 1.43
CA THR A 107 -4.42 8.69 0.15
C THR A 107 -3.57 8.16 -1.00
N VAL A 108 -2.25 8.17 -0.87
CA VAL A 108 -1.34 7.65 -1.93
C VAL A 108 -1.56 6.15 -2.13
N TYR A 109 -1.74 5.39 -1.04
CA TYR A 109 -2.04 3.97 -1.09
C TYR A 109 -3.42 3.68 -1.71
N THR A 110 -4.40 4.56 -1.57
CA THR A 110 -5.71 4.36 -2.22
C THR A 110 -5.63 4.75 -3.69
N ALA A 111 -4.95 5.85 -4.01
CA ALA A 111 -4.73 6.32 -5.36
C ALA A 111 -4.01 5.28 -6.23
N ARG A 112 -3.05 4.51 -5.67
CA ARG A 112 -2.39 3.47 -6.48
C ARG A 112 -3.31 2.32 -6.89
N GLU A 113 -4.32 1.98 -6.09
CA GLU A 113 -5.31 0.96 -6.51
C GLU A 113 -6.18 1.48 -7.63
N TYR A 114 -6.50 2.77 -7.58
CA TYR A 114 -7.24 3.41 -8.65
C TYR A 114 -6.44 3.43 -9.95
N VAL A 115 -5.16 3.81 -9.90
CA VAL A 115 -4.27 3.79 -11.06
C VAL A 115 -4.12 2.37 -11.61
N ALA A 116 -3.78 1.40 -10.76
CA ALA A 116 -3.70 -0.02 -11.14
C ALA A 116 -5.00 -0.50 -11.77
N GLY A 117 -6.14 -0.09 -11.24
CA GLY A 117 -7.45 -0.47 -11.73
C GLY A 117 -7.84 0.13 -13.08
N GLN A 118 -7.07 1.05 -13.66
CA GLN A 118 -7.39 1.75 -14.91
C GLN A 118 -6.24 1.72 -15.94
N PHE A 119 -5.00 1.57 -15.48
CA PHE A 119 -3.80 1.66 -16.30
C PHE A 119 -2.85 0.49 -16.02
N PRO A 120 -2.20 -0.08 -17.06
CA PRO A 120 -2.37 0.18 -18.49
C PRO A 120 -3.56 -0.59 -19.10
N PHE A 121 -4.03 -0.17 -20.28
CA PHE A 121 -5.02 -0.92 -21.08
C PHE A 121 -6.34 -1.27 -20.35
N GLY A 122 -6.84 -0.38 -19.49
CA GLY A 122 -8.05 -0.63 -18.68
C GLY A 122 -7.75 -1.19 -17.28
N GLY A 123 -6.50 -1.56 -17.01
CA GLY A 123 -5.99 -1.90 -15.68
C GLY A 123 -6.47 -3.22 -15.10
N LEU A 124 -6.07 -3.48 -13.86
CA LEU A 124 -6.44 -4.64 -13.06
C LEU A 124 -7.13 -4.19 -11.76
N PRO A 125 -8.47 -4.04 -11.74
CA PRO A 125 -9.21 -3.59 -10.54
C PRO A 125 -9.36 -4.69 -9.46
N TRP A 126 -8.43 -5.65 -9.44
CA TRP A 126 -8.38 -6.75 -8.47
C TRP A 126 -7.38 -6.44 -7.35
N ALA A 127 -7.28 -7.33 -6.36
CA ALA A 127 -6.25 -7.29 -5.32
C ALA A 127 -6.27 -6.02 -4.43
N ARG A 128 -7.44 -5.39 -4.30
CA ARG A 128 -7.66 -4.17 -3.50
C ARG A 128 -7.79 -4.47 -2.01
N GLY A 129 -7.31 -3.55 -1.18
CA GLY A 129 -7.41 -3.64 0.28
C GLY A 129 -8.85 -3.82 0.78
N GLY A 130 -9.81 -3.06 0.25
CA GLY A 130 -11.22 -3.20 0.59
C GLY A 130 -11.82 -4.56 0.19
N LEU A 131 -11.44 -5.10 -0.98
CA LEU A 131 -11.89 -6.43 -1.44
C LEU A 131 -11.37 -7.56 -0.55
N SER A 132 -10.26 -7.35 0.14
CA SER A 132 -9.71 -8.34 1.07
C SER A 132 -10.60 -8.59 2.31
N GLN A 133 -11.62 -7.76 2.52
CA GLN A 133 -12.47 -7.81 3.71
C GLN A 133 -13.88 -8.37 3.45
N VAL A 134 -14.15 -8.94 2.27
CA VAL A 134 -15.48 -9.41 1.84
C VAL A 134 -16.11 -10.41 2.82
N GLU A 135 -15.30 -11.29 3.42
CA GLU A 135 -15.79 -12.32 4.37
C GLU A 135 -15.86 -11.82 5.82
N ASN A 136 -15.46 -10.57 6.09
CA ASN A 136 -15.31 -10.03 7.44
C ASN A 136 -16.37 -8.98 7.78
N HIS A 137 -16.50 -8.67 9.07
CA HIS A 137 -17.40 -7.64 9.58
C HIS A 137 -17.19 -6.26 8.93
N LEU A 138 -15.97 -5.97 8.46
CA LEU A 138 -15.65 -4.73 7.76
C LEU A 138 -16.39 -4.59 6.42
N ALA A 139 -16.82 -5.68 5.77
CA ALA A 139 -17.65 -5.62 4.57
C ALA A 139 -18.98 -4.87 4.80
N LYS A 140 -19.50 -4.89 6.04
CA LYS A 140 -20.73 -4.17 6.40
C LYS A 140 -20.60 -2.65 6.33
N TRP A 141 -19.40 -2.11 6.15
CA TRP A 141 -19.16 -0.67 6.01
C TRP A 141 -19.12 -0.20 4.56
N VAL A 142 -19.04 -1.13 3.60
CA VAL A 142 -18.91 -0.80 2.17
C VAL A 142 -20.08 0.05 1.67
N TRP A 143 -21.29 -0.13 2.19
CA TRP A 143 -22.43 0.72 1.81
C TRP A 143 -22.20 2.22 2.09
N ALA A 144 -21.38 2.55 3.10
CA ALA A 144 -21.14 3.93 3.52
C ALA A 144 -19.90 4.54 2.87
N VAL A 145 -18.85 3.75 2.65
CA VAL A 145 -17.53 4.25 2.19
C VAL A 145 -17.04 3.67 0.87
N ASP A 146 -17.77 2.72 0.30
CA ASP A 146 -17.38 1.92 -0.87
C ASP A 146 -16.05 1.13 -0.65
N ILE A 147 -15.64 0.32 -1.63
CA ILE A 147 -14.42 -0.48 -1.60
C ILE A 147 -13.18 0.43 -1.47
N ALA A 148 -13.17 1.56 -2.18
CA ALA A 148 -12.06 2.52 -2.16
C ALA A 148 -11.90 3.16 -0.77
N GLY A 149 -13.00 3.60 -0.16
CA GLY A 149 -12.96 4.18 1.18
C GLY A 149 -12.58 3.13 2.23
N LEU A 150 -12.97 1.86 2.04
CA LEU A 150 -12.51 0.79 2.92
C LEU A 150 -11.00 0.56 2.81
N THR A 151 -10.42 0.52 1.59
CA THR A 151 -8.95 0.52 1.41
C THR A 151 -8.31 1.68 2.16
N PHE A 152 -8.86 2.88 1.99
CA PHE A 152 -8.34 4.09 2.63
C PHE A 152 -8.31 3.94 4.16
N LEU A 153 -9.41 3.50 4.78
CA LEU A 153 -9.48 3.31 6.23
C LEU A 153 -8.48 2.27 6.73
N ILE A 154 -8.35 1.14 6.02
CA ILE A 154 -7.37 0.10 6.35
C ILE A 154 -5.95 0.68 6.32
N ALA A 155 -5.59 1.35 5.22
CA ALA A 155 -4.26 1.94 5.06
C ALA A 155 -3.99 3.05 6.08
N PHE A 156 -4.99 3.87 6.40
CA PHE A 156 -4.92 4.93 7.38
C PHE A 156 -4.66 4.39 8.79
N VAL A 157 -5.45 3.40 9.24
CA VAL A 157 -5.28 2.77 10.55
C VAL A 157 -3.90 2.10 10.65
N SER A 158 -3.49 1.34 9.64
CA SER A 158 -2.16 0.71 9.61
C SER A 158 -1.02 1.71 9.67
N ALA A 159 -1.09 2.79 8.88
CA ALA A 159 -0.07 3.83 8.88
C ALA A 159 -0.03 4.58 10.21
N LEU A 160 -1.18 4.89 10.81
CA LEU A 160 -1.26 5.58 12.10
C LEU A 160 -0.64 4.74 13.23
N ILE A 161 -0.90 3.44 13.24
CA ILE A 161 -0.30 2.50 14.19
C ILE A 161 1.22 2.41 13.97
N ALA A 162 1.68 2.31 12.72
CA ALA A 162 3.11 2.30 12.39
C ALA A 162 3.82 3.57 12.86
N LEU A 163 3.22 4.75 12.65
CA LEU A 163 3.80 6.03 13.08
C LEU A 163 3.84 6.17 14.61
N LYS A 164 2.82 5.66 15.32
CA LYS A 164 2.84 5.61 16.79
C LYS A 164 3.93 4.67 17.30
N PHE A 165 4.14 3.54 16.64
CA PHE A 165 5.20 2.58 16.98
C PHE A 165 6.60 3.17 16.79
N LEU A 166 6.78 4.04 15.78
CA LEU A 166 8.06 4.66 15.46
C LEU A 166 8.43 5.89 16.31
N ASN A 167 7.63 6.28 17.31
CA ASN A 167 7.90 7.49 18.09
C ASN A 167 9.20 7.38 18.91
N PRO A 168 10.15 8.33 18.76
CA PRO A 168 10.02 9.60 18.04
C PRO A 168 10.16 9.45 16.51
N LEU A 169 9.23 10.09 15.78
CA LEU A 169 9.30 10.20 14.32
C LEU A 169 10.69 10.71 13.91
N PRO A 170 11.28 10.19 12.82
CA PRO A 170 12.63 10.57 12.43
C PRO A 170 12.68 12.10 12.27
N GLN A 171 13.48 12.76 13.09
CA GLN A 171 13.86 14.14 12.88
C GLN A 171 14.68 14.14 11.59
N GLY A 172 14.29 14.97 10.62
CA GLY A 172 15.08 15.16 9.42
C GLY A 172 16.48 15.55 9.86
N SER A 173 17.48 14.72 9.55
CA SER A 173 18.87 15.16 9.53
C SER A 173 18.87 16.39 8.63
N GLY A 174 19.07 17.58 9.21
CA GLY A 174 19.09 18.84 8.48
C GLY A 174 20.10 18.73 7.34
N LEU A 175 19.62 18.39 6.16
CA LEU A 175 20.36 18.55 4.93
C LEU A 175 19.97 19.94 4.46
N TYR A 176 20.79 20.89 4.88
CA TYR A 176 21.08 22.09 4.12
C TYR A 176 21.26 21.67 2.66
N LEU A 177 20.28 21.98 1.83
CA LEU A 177 20.49 22.26 0.42
C LEU A 177 20.59 23.78 0.31
#